data_AF-A0A8H2W6Y8-F1
#
_entry.id   AF-A0A8H2W6Y8-F1
#
_cell.length_a   1.000
_cell.length_b   1.000
_cell.length_c   1.000
_cell.angle_alpha   90.00
_cell.angle_beta   90.00
_cell.angle_gamma   90.00
#
_symmetry.space_group_name_H-M   'P 1'
#
loop_
_entity.id
_entity.type
_entity.pdbx_description
1 polymer ?
#
loop_
_entity_poly.entity_id
_entity_poly.type
_entity_poly.pdbx_seq_one_letter_code
_entity_poly.pdbx_strand_id
1 'polypeptide(L)'
;MDEVDSLLQRRKTRLQYIKYLFKPGELVVEWKDGDIRGFRTNFEFTGPVVQKNGEKRKKPALNYAEALRAILEDAEQHSTEVKDGVHMWKTLGCSWKFDRTFSRVYSTLELALRIQEKQEYLDVDISDLDIFPLAFADESLKQRLEKRGKMFWKCRFQHFVSCNDDNSQDLDSSADERFMIDLMTYRELHEQQSEGQKSHVPEVFKDDLGPDTMKHEDPPDEKFIYLLLSSIKGFNLQRKRWADLQVDKMNDVVWNKKAFKSLVLEHKTKDLIQALISKQLDSEKSTDLIHGKGNGLILLLHAGLGTGKTLTAESVAEIPEKPLYRVTCGDIGTEPEQSSRVL
;
A
#
# COMPACT_ATOMS: atom_id res chain seq x y z
N MET A 1 -26.94 -8.66 -29.91
CA MET A 1 -26.51 -8.95 -28.52
C MET A 1 -25.78 -10.28 -28.48
N ASP A 2 -26.31 -11.31 -29.12
CA ASP A 2 -25.76 -12.68 -29.14
C ASP A 2 -24.25 -12.81 -29.45
N GLU A 3 -23.70 -12.04 -30.40
CA GLU A 3 -22.26 -12.13 -30.71
C GLU A 3 -21.37 -11.50 -29.62
N VAL A 4 -21.79 -10.37 -29.04
CA VAL A 4 -21.04 -9.68 -27.98
C VAL A 4 -21.01 -10.56 -26.73
N ASP A 5 -22.16 -11.09 -26.33
CA ASP A 5 -22.28 -11.95 -25.16
C ASP A 5 -21.47 -13.26 -25.35
N SER A 6 -21.47 -13.83 -26.55
CA SER A 6 -20.65 -15.01 -26.89
C SER A 6 -19.14 -14.73 -26.78
N LEU A 7 -18.67 -13.57 -27.26
CA LEU A 7 -17.27 -13.18 -27.14
C LEU A 7 -16.86 -12.97 -25.69
N LEU A 8 -17.68 -12.25 -24.91
CA LEU A 8 -17.39 -12.00 -23.49
C LEU A 8 -17.39 -13.31 -22.68
N GLN A 9 -18.30 -14.25 -22.95
CA GLN A 9 -18.27 -15.57 -22.32
C GLN A 9 -16.97 -16.34 -22.59
N ARG A 10 -16.37 -16.13 -23.78
CA ARG A 10 -15.07 -16.70 -24.16
C ARG A 10 -13.87 -15.86 -23.68
N ARG A 11 -14.11 -14.82 -22.86
CA ARG A 11 -13.12 -13.84 -22.37
C ARG A 11 -12.40 -13.07 -23.47
N LYS A 12 -13.07 -12.87 -24.61
CA LYS A 12 -12.54 -12.16 -25.77
C LYS A 12 -13.37 -10.92 -26.08
N THR A 13 -12.77 -9.97 -26.78
CA THR A 13 -13.45 -8.78 -27.30
C THR A 13 -12.93 -8.42 -28.70
N ARG A 14 -13.56 -7.45 -29.35
CA ARG A 14 -13.11 -6.84 -30.61
C ARG A 14 -13.16 -5.33 -30.50
N LEU A 15 -12.46 -4.63 -31.39
CA LEU A 15 -12.41 -3.17 -31.43
C LEU A 15 -13.79 -2.51 -31.26
N GLN A 16 -14.76 -2.94 -32.07
CA GLN A 16 -16.12 -2.41 -32.07
C GLN A 16 -16.93 -2.71 -30.80
N TYR A 17 -16.48 -3.66 -29.97
CA TYR A 17 -17.19 -4.13 -28.78
C TYR A 17 -16.57 -3.68 -27.45
N ILE A 18 -15.46 -2.93 -27.47
CA ILE A 18 -14.79 -2.41 -26.26
C ILE A 18 -15.70 -1.56 -25.40
N LYS A 19 -16.57 -0.75 -26.00
CA LYS A 19 -17.54 0.07 -25.25
C LYS A 19 -18.52 -0.75 -24.39
N TYR A 20 -18.72 -2.04 -24.70
CA TYR A 20 -19.57 -2.95 -23.94
C TYR A 20 -18.82 -3.70 -22.84
N LEU A 21 -17.48 -3.63 -22.83
CA LEU A 21 -16.65 -4.33 -21.86
C LEU A 21 -16.77 -3.71 -20.47
N PHE A 22 -17.01 -2.40 -20.39
CA PHE A 22 -16.98 -1.65 -19.15
C PHE A 22 -18.35 -1.08 -18.82
N LYS A 23 -18.87 -1.38 -17.63
CA LYS A 23 -20.12 -0.77 -17.14
C LYS A 23 -19.84 0.15 -15.95
N PRO A 24 -20.65 1.21 -15.76
CA PRO A 24 -20.54 2.04 -14.56
C PRO A 24 -20.72 1.22 -13.28
N GLY A 25 -19.86 1.47 -12.29
CA GLY A 25 -19.89 0.84 -10.97
C GLY A 25 -19.13 -0.48 -10.87
N GLU A 26 -18.59 -1.00 -11.98
CA GLU A 26 -17.77 -2.20 -12.00
C GLU A 26 -16.33 -1.95 -11.53
N LEU A 27 -15.67 -3.02 -11.09
CA LEU A 27 -14.25 -3.00 -10.76
C LEU A 27 -13.44 -3.26 -12.03
N VAL A 28 -12.44 -2.42 -12.28
CA VAL A 28 -11.46 -2.58 -13.35
C VAL A 28 -10.07 -2.62 -12.74
N VAL A 29 -9.17 -3.32 -13.41
CA VAL A 29 -7.74 -3.34 -13.10
C VAL A 29 -6.98 -2.65 -14.22
N GLU A 30 -5.99 -1.84 -13.86
CA GLU A 30 -5.06 -1.20 -14.78
C GLU A 30 -3.65 -1.73 -14.49
N TRP A 31 -2.97 -2.20 -15.52
CA TRP A 31 -1.55 -2.48 -15.53
C TRP A 31 -0.80 -1.24 -16.02
N LYS A 32 0.10 -0.69 -15.20
CA LYS A 32 0.88 0.49 -15.56
C LYS A 32 2.20 0.55 -14.81
N ASP A 33 3.28 0.83 -15.52
CA ASP A 33 4.61 1.03 -14.93
C ASP A 33 5.06 -0.16 -14.04
N GLY A 34 4.65 -1.39 -14.38
CA GLY A 34 4.95 -2.61 -13.60
C GLY A 34 4.09 -2.81 -12.34
N ASP A 35 3.13 -1.93 -12.10
CA ASP A 35 2.16 -2.01 -11.00
C ASP A 35 0.75 -2.30 -11.54
N ILE A 36 -0.07 -2.89 -10.68
CA ILE A 36 -1.48 -3.20 -10.97
C ILE A 36 -2.33 -2.42 -10.00
N ARG A 37 -3.33 -1.69 -10.48
CA ARG A 37 -4.21 -0.89 -9.62
C ARG A 37 -5.66 -1.19 -9.90
N GLY A 38 -6.46 -1.31 -8.85
CA GLY A 38 -7.91 -1.46 -8.99
C GLY A 38 -8.61 -0.11 -8.92
N PHE A 39 -9.63 0.04 -9.76
CA PHE A 39 -10.50 1.20 -9.78
C PHE A 39 -11.95 0.76 -9.86
N ARG A 40 -12.83 1.57 -9.29
CA ARG A 40 -14.27 1.49 -9.55
C ARG A 40 -14.62 2.49 -10.63
N THR A 41 -15.29 2.04 -11.69
CA THR A 41 -15.74 2.95 -12.75
C THR A 41 -16.92 3.77 -12.25
N ASN A 42 -16.94 5.08 -12.56
CA ASN A 42 -18.06 5.95 -12.20
C ASN A 42 -18.84 6.45 -13.43
N PHE A 43 -18.28 6.30 -14.62
CA PHE A 43 -18.84 6.80 -15.88
C PHE A 43 -18.67 5.75 -16.98
N GLU A 44 -19.50 5.79 -18.02
CA GLU A 44 -19.31 4.96 -19.21
C GLU A 44 -17.99 5.34 -19.90
N PHE A 45 -17.31 4.38 -20.53
CA PHE A 45 -16.13 4.72 -21.33
C PHE A 45 -16.53 5.63 -22.50
N THR A 46 -15.75 6.67 -22.74
CA THR A 46 -15.93 7.53 -23.91
C THR A 46 -15.76 6.69 -25.19
N GLY A 47 -16.30 7.17 -26.32
CA GLY A 47 -15.88 6.65 -27.63
C GLY A 47 -14.37 6.82 -27.87
N PRO A 48 -13.83 6.23 -28.95
CA PRO A 48 -12.41 6.34 -29.25
C PRO A 48 -11.99 7.82 -29.43
N VAL A 49 -10.96 8.24 -28.68
CA VAL A 49 -10.37 9.58 -28.67
C VAL A 49 -9.00 9.51 -29.35
N VAL A 50 -8.63 10.52 -30.16
CA VAL A 50 -7.32 10.59 -30.82
C VAL A 50 -6.32 11.33 -29.92
N GLN A 51 -5.12 10.78 -29.76
CA GLN A 51 -4.04 11.43 -29.00
C GLN A 51 -3.46 12.60 -29.81
N LYS A 52 -3.54 13.83 -29.29
CA LYS A 52 -2.75 14.96 -29.82
C LYS A 52 -1.33 14.91 -29.23
N ASN A 53 -0.31 14.98 -30.08
CA ASN A 53 1.08 15.08 -29.64
C ASN A 53 1.27 16.31 -28.72
N GLY A 54 1.80 16.09 -27.51
CA GLY A 54 2.22 17.15 -26.59
C GLY A 54 1.36 17.38 -25.34
N GLU A 55 0.35 16.55 -25.06
CA GLU A 55 -0.41 16.67 -23.81
C GLU A 55 0.47 16.30 -22.59
N LYS A 56 0.79 17.31 -21.78
CA LYS A 56 1.42 17.09 -20.47
C LYS A 56 0.41 16.44 -19.53
N ARG A 57 0.86 15.44 -18.75
CA ARG A 57 0.12 14.79 -17.65
C ARG A 57 -0.67 15.83 -16.84
N LYS A 58 -2.01 15.81 -16.92
CA LYS A 58 -2.88 16.55 -16.00
C LYS A 58 -2.78 15.89 -14.62
N LYS A 59 -2.63 16.66 -13.54
CA LYS A 59 -2.64 16.14 -12.17
C LYS A 59 -4.00 15.45 -11.90
N PRO A 60 -4.05 14.41 -11.03
CA PRO A 60 -5.32 13.83 -10.63
C PRO A 60 -6.26 14.91 -10.08
N ALA A 61 -7.51 14.90 -10.53
CA ALA A 61 -8.50 15.92 -10.18
C ALA A 61 -8.83 15.89 -8.69
N LEU A 62 -9.01 17.07 -8.07
CA LEU A 62 -9.27 17.15 -6.63
C LEU A 62 -10.67 16.63 -6.26
N ASN A 63 -11.61 16.67 -7.20
CA ASN A 63 -12.98 16.20 -7.00
C ASN A 63 -13.61 15.61 -8.27
N TYR A 64 -14.73 14.92 -8.10
CA TYR A 64 -15.47 14.26 -9.17
C TYR A 64 -15.90 15.21 -10.29
N ALA A 65 -16.36 16.43 -9.95
CA ALA A 65 -16.86 17.39 -10.93
C ALA A 65 -15.75 17.90 -11.85
N GLU A 66 -14.56 18.18 -11.31
CA GLU A 66 -13.37 18.53 -12.09
C GLU A 66 -12.91 17.38 -12.98
N ALA A 67 -12.90 16.16 -12.44
CA ALA A 67 -12.48 14.98 -13.19
C ALA A 67 -13.43 14.69 -14.36
N LEU A 68 -14.73 14.79 -14.12
CA LEU A 68 -15.77 14.60 -15.12
C LEU A 68 -15.72 15.69 -16.20
N ARG A 69 -15.58 16.96 -15.81
CA ARG A 69 -15.42 18.06 -16.77
C ARG A 69 -14.21 17.86 -17.68
N ALA A 70 -13.06 17.49 -17.12
CA ALA A 70 -11.86 17.26 -17.91
C ALA A 70 -12.05 16.13 -18.95
N ILE A 71 -12.76 15.06 -18.60
CA ILE A 71 -13.05 13.95 -19.53
C ILE A 71 -14.07 14.36 -20.60
N LEU A 72 -15.13 15.09 -20.23
CA LEU A 72 -16.14 15.57 -21.17
C LEU A 72 -15.55 16.59 -22.16
N GLU A 73 -14.72 17.51 -21.69
CA GLU A 73 -13.99 18.47 -22.54
C GLU A 73 -13.04 17.75 -23.52
N ASP A 74 -12.31 16.74 -23.06
CA ASP A 74 -11.44 15.91 -23.91
C ASP A 74 -12.27 15.14 -24.97
N ALA A 75 -13.47 14.67 -24.63
CA ALA A 75 -14.37 13.94 -25.52
C ALA A 75 -15.07 14.82 -26.57
N GLU A 76 -15.35 16.09 -26.25
CA GLU A 76 -16.00 17.05 -27.17
C GLU A 76 -15.05 17.60 -28.24
N GLN A 77 -13.73 17.52 -28.06
CA GLN A 77 -12.75 18.24 -28.88
C GLN A 77 -12.21 17.51 -30.15
N HIS A 78 -12.67 16.30 -30.52
CA HIS A 78 -11.97 15.53 -31.59
C HIS A 78 -12.83 14.76 -32.61
N SER A 79 -12.30 14.77 -33.85
CA SER A 79 -12.74 14.10 -35.07
C SER A 79 -12.25 12.64 -35.19
N THR A 80 -12.80 11.93 -36.17
CA THR A 80 -12.67 10.47 -36.43
C THR A 80 -11.34 10.01 -37.04
N GLU A 81 -10.32 10.87 -37.19
CA GLU A 81 -9.08 10.50 -37.90
C GLU A 81 -8.02 9.90 -36.95
N VAL A 82 -7.91 8.57 -36.99
CA VAL A 82 -6.92 7.77 -36.27
C VAL A 82 -5.53 7.97 -36.89
N LYS A 83 -4.63 8.67 -36.21
CA LYS A 83 -3.19 8.64 -36.56
C LYS A 83 -2.55 7.37 -36.00
N ASP A 84 -1.78 6.67 -36.83
CA ASP A 84 -0.97 5.48 -36.49
C ASP A 84 -1.69 4.18 -36.08
N GLY A 85 -3.00 4.07 -36.34
CA GLY A 85 -3.78 2.85 -36.02
C GLY A 85 -3.98 2.60 -34.52
N VAL A 86 -3.79 3.64 -33.68
CA VAL A 86 -4.02 3.56 -32.23
C VAL A 86 -5.41 4.11 -31.91
N HIS A 87 -6.26 3.23 -31.40
CA HIS A 87 -7.56 3.59 -30.85
C HIS A 87 -7.45 3.73 -29.33
N MET A 88 -7.96 4.82 -28.76
CA MET A 88 -7.84 5.08 -27.33
C MET A 88 -9.21 5.37 -26.71
N TRP A 89 -9.55 4.77 -25.58
CA TRP A 89 -10.77 5.05 -24.83
C TRP A 89 -10.41 5.60 -23.46
N LYS A 90 -11.20 6.56 -22.97
CA LYS A 90 -11.01 7.17 -21.65
C LYS A 90 -12.21 6.86 -20.76
N THR A 91 -11.97 6.67 -19.46
CA THR A 91 -13.04 6.66 -18.44
C THR A 91 -12.57 7.32 -17.16
N LEU A 92 -13.49 7.48 -16.21
CA LEU A 92 -13.18 7.89 -14.85
C LEU A 92 -13.17 6.70 -13.89
N GLY A 93 -12.00 6.43 -13.32
CA GLY A 93 -11.81 5.50 -12.23
C GLY A 93 -11.79 6.20 -10.87
N CYS A 94 -12.38 5.57 -9.87
CA CYS A 94 -12.30 5.93 -8.46
C CYS A 94 -11.42 4.90 -7.74
N SER A 95 -10.44 5.38 -6.98
CA SER A 95 -9.59 4.58 -6.08
C SER A 95 -9.53 5.25 -4.70
N TRP A 96 -8.80 4.64 -3.77
CA TRP A 96 -8.58 5.21 -2.45
C TRP A 96 -7.16 5.74 -2.30
N LYS A 97 -7.04 6.93 -1.70
CA LYS A 97 -5.81 7.36 -1.02
C LYS A 97 -5.98 7.15 0.47
N PHE A 98 -4.86 6.91 1.14
CA PHE A 98 -4.80 6.84 2.59
C PHE A 98 -3.75 7.80 3.11
N ASP A 99 -4.21 8.77 3.89
CA ASP A 99 -3.36 9.77 4.53
C ASP A 99 -3.96 10.11 5.89
N ARG A 100 -3.79 9.20 6.86
CA ARG A 100 -4.51 9.11 8.15
C ARG A 100 -5.97 8.70 8.03
N THR A 101 -6.67 9.26 7.05
CA THR A 101 -8.04 8.91 6.68
C THR A 101 -8.09 8.42 5.25
N PHE A 102 -9.12 7.65 4.93
CA PHE A 102 -9.39 7.19 3.58
C PHE A 102 -10.19 8.24 2.83
N SER A 103 -9.70 8.65 1.66
CA SER A 103 -10.44 9.51 0.75
C SER A 103 -10.41 8.98 -0.68
N ARG A 104 -11.50 9.25 -1.39
CA ARG A 104 -11.66 8.87 -2.79
C ARG A 104 -10.82 9.78 -3.67
N VAL A 105 -10.09 9.16 -4.59
CA VAL A 105 -9.33 9.82 -5.65
C VAL A 105 -9.90 9.42 -6.99
N TYR A 106 -10.13 10.41 -7.83
CA TYR A 106 -10.64 10.23 -9.18
C TYR A 106 -9.49 10.39 -10.18
N SER A 107 -9.37 9.46 -11.11
CA SER A 107 -8.30 9.43 -12.10
C SER A 107 -8.85 9.02 -13.47
N THR A 108 -8.35 9.66 -14.53
CA THR A 108 -8.64 9.25 -15.90
C THR A 108 -7.91 7.94 -16.17
N LEU A 109 -8.65 6.93 -16.60
CA LEU A 109 -8.13 5.65 -17.05
C LEU A 109 -8.13 5.65 -18.58
N GLU A 110 -7.06 5.15 -19.18
CA GLU A 110 -6.84 5.20 -20.62
C GLU A 110 -6.56 3.78 -21.13
N LEU A 111 -7.44 3.28 -22.00
CA LEU A 111 -7.21 2.05 -22.74
C LEU A 111 -6.69 2.42 -24.12
N ALA A 112 -5.50 1.98 -24.49
CA ALA A 112 -4.96 2.15 -25.84
C ALA A 112 -4.83 0.79 -26.53
N LEU A 113 -5.35 0.68 -27.75
CA LEU A 113 -5.17 -0.50 -28.59
C LEU A 113 -4.60 -0.10 -29.93
N ARG A 114 -3.51 -0.77 -30.31
CA ARG A 114 -2.88 -0.61 -31.60
C ARG A 114 -3.33 -1.74 -32.51
N ILE A 115 -4.03 -1.39 -33.59
CA ILE A 115 -4.56 -2.37 -34.54
C ILE A 115 -4.09 -1.98 -35.94
N GLN A 116 -3.53 -2.94 -36.68
CA GLN A 116 -3.24 -2.77 -38.10
C GLN A 116 -4.51 -3.03 -38.92
N GLU A 117 -4.74 -2.33 -40.04
CA GLU A 117 -5.99 -2.37 -40.83
C GLU A 117 -6.52 -3.79 -41.17
N LYS A 118 -5.66 -4.82 -41.21
CA LYS A 118 -6.06 -6.23 -41.44
C LYS A 118 -6.54 -6.99 -40.21
N GLN A 119 -6.54 -6.36 -39.03
CA GLN A 119 -6.75 -7.00 -37.72
C GLN A 119 -8.01 -6.54 -36.99
N GLU A 120 -8.85 -5.71 -37.61
CA GLU A 120 -10.05 -5.13 -36.99
C GLU A 120 -11.08 -6.18 -36.50
N TYR A 121 -11.09 -7.36 -37.15
CA TYR A 121 -11.97 -8.48 -36.81
C TYR A 121 -11.32 -9.53 -35.89
N LEU A 122 -10.06 -9.33 -35.47
CA LEU A 122 -9.39 -10.29 -34.60
C LEU A 122 -9.96 -10.21 -33.18
N ASP A 123 -10.25 -11.38 -32.63
CA ASP A 123 -10.59 -11.50 -31.23
C ASP A 123 -9.35 -11.24 -30.37
N VAL A 124 -9.45 -10.28 -29.44
CA VAL A 124 -8.42 -9.94 -28.45
C VAL A 124 -8.81 -10.55 -27.12
N ASP A 125 -7.87 -11.19 -26.43
CA ASP A 125 -8.10 -11.66 -25.07
C ASP A 125 -8.21 -10.46 -24.11
N ILE A 126 -9.29 -10.43 -23.31
CA ILE A 126 -9.60 -9.28 -22.45
C ILE A 126 -8.48 -9.03 -21.41
N SER A 127 -7.79 -10.10 -20.98
CA SER A 127 -6.66 -10.02 -20.04
C SER A 127 -5.42 -9.35 -20.61
N ASP A 128 -5.30 -9.27 -21.94
CA ASP A 128 -4.14 -8.68 -22.61
C ASP A 128 -4.26 -7.15 -22.74
N LEU A 129 -5.41 -6.60 -22.36
CA LEU A 129 -5.63 -5.17 -22.31
C LEU A 129 -4.90 -4.57 -21.10
N ASP A 130 -4.34 -3.37 -21.25
CA ASP A 130 -3.75 -2.64 -20.12
C ASP A 130 -4.79 -2.32 -19.05
N ILE A 131 -6.07 -2.19 -19.45
CA ILE A 131 -7.21 -1.96 -18.55
C ILE A 131 -8.34 -2.91 -18.91
N PHE A 132 -8.86 -3.65 -17.93
CA PHE A 132 -9.98 -4.55 -18.12
C PHE A 132 -10.80 -4.77 -16.85
N PRO A 133 -12.06 -5.24 -16.94
CA PRO A 133 -12.87 -5.52 -15.77
C PRO A 133 -12.30 -6.67 -14.95
N LEU A 134 -12.24 -6.49 -13.62
CA LEU A 134 -11.74 -7.49 -12.66
C LEU A 134 -12.47 -8.84 -12.80
N ALA A 135 -13.72 -8.85 -13.29
CA ALA A 135 -14.47 -10.08 -13.56
C ALA A 135 -13.71 -11.04 -14.50
N PHE A 136 -12.95 -10.51 -15.46
CA PHE A 136 -12.18 -11.27 -16.44
C PHE A 136 -10.76 -11.61 -15.98
N ALA A 137 -10.32 -11.08 -14.84
CA ALA A 137 -9.02 -11.43 -14.25
C ALA A 137 -8.95 -12.92 -13.90
N ASP A 138 -7.75 -13.47 -14.03
CA ASP A 138 -7.46 -14.80 -13.52
C ASP A 138 -7.52 -14.84 -11.98
N GLU A 139 -7.59 -16.06 -11.45
CA GLU A 139 -7.75 -16.26 -10.02
C GLU A 139 -6.51 -15.82 -9.23
N SER A 140 -5.31 -15.99 -9.80
CA SER A 140 -4.06 -15.54 -9.20
C SER A 140 -4.02 -14.02 -8.98
N LEU A 141 -4.51 -13.24 -9.95
CA LEU A 141 -4.54 -11.79 -9.88
C LEU A 141 -5.56 -11.33 -8.84
N LYS A 142 -6.75 -11.95 -8.81
CA LYS A 142 -7.77 -11.67 -7.79
C LYS A 142 -7.21 -11.95 -6.38
N GLN A 143 -6.59 -13.10 -6.18
CA GLN A 143 -5.97 -13.47 -4.90
C GLN A 143 -4.82 -12.52 -4.52
N ARG A 144 -4.01 -12.08 -5.48
CA ARG A 144 -2.95 -11.09 -5.24
C ARG A 144 -3.52 -9.76 -4.75
N LEU A 145 -4.52 -9.22 -5.45
CA LEU A 145 -5.17 -7.96 -5.06
C LEU A 145 -5.91 -8.09 -3.72
N GLU A 146 -6.53 -9.23 -3.46
CA GLU A 146 -7.19 -9.50 -2.18
C GLU A 146 -6.17 -9.56 -1.03
N LYS A 147 -5.08 -10.31 -1.18
CA LYS A 147 -3.99 -10.38 -0.19
C LYS A 147 -3.43 -8.98 0.09
N ARG A 148 -3.17 -8.22 -0.97
CA ARG A 148 -2.70 -6.84 -0.88
C ARG A 148 -3.64 -5.95 -0.11
N GLY A 149 -4.93 -5.94 -0.47
CA GLY A 149 -5.93 -5.10 0.17
C GLY A 149 -6.09 -5.43 1.66
N LYS A 150 -6.10 -6.73 2.01
CA LYS A 150 -6.14 -7.17 3.42
C LYS A 150 -4.89 -6.73 4.18
N MET A 151 -3.70 -6.86 3.59
CA MET A 151 -2.46 -6.40 4.21
C MET A 151 -2.46 -4.87 4.40
N PHE A 152 -2.83 -4.11 3.39
CA PHE A 152 -2.95 -2.64 3.50
C PHE A 152 -3.93 -2.25 4.60
N TRP A 153 -5.07 -2.93 4.71
CA TRP A 153 -6.08 -2.68 5.74
C TRP A 153 -5.54 -2.92 7.15
N LYS A 154 -4.74 -3.96 7.38
CA LYS A 154 -4.03 -4.17 8.65
C LYS A 154 -3.10 -2.99 8.98
N CYS A 155 -2.37 -2.52 7.97
CA CYS A 155 -1.43 -1.41 8.05
C CYS A 155 -2.07 -0.01 8.15
N ARG A 156 -3.42 0.09 8.26
CA ARG A 156 -4.10 1.37 8.53
C ARG A 156 -3.73 1.93 9.91
N PHE A 157 -3.37 1.04 10.83
CA PHE A 157 -2.77 1.35 12.12
C PHE A 157 -1.33 0.87 12.16
N GLN A 158 -0.62 1.19 13.23
CA GLN A 158 0.73 0.70 13.45
C GLN A 158 0.78 -0.83 13.32
N HIS A 159 1.54 -1.32 12.35
CA HIS A 159 1.66 -2.76 12.09
C HIS A 159 3.11 -3.13 11.74
N PHE A 160 3.60 -4.24 12.28
CA PHE A 160 4.92 -4.76 11.94
C PHE A 160 4.81 -5.76 10.79
N VAL A 161 5.64 -5.58 9.77
CA VAL A 161 5.69 -6.46 8.60
C VAL A 161 7.13 -6.89 8.31
N SER A 162 7.28 -8.06 7.72
CA SER A 162 8.53 -8.48 7.08
C SER A 162 8.42 -8.29 5.58
N CYS A 163 9.47 -7.77 4.95
CA CYS A 163 9.55 -7.64 3.50
C CYS A 163 10.91 -8.16 3.03
N ASN A 164 10.89 -9.10 2.09
CA ASN A 164 12.10 -9.59 1.44
C ASN A 164 12.27 -8.78 0.16
N ASP A 165 13.30 -7.93 0.15
CA ASP A 165 13.61 -7.13 -1.03
C ASP A 165 14.60 -7.92 -1.89
N ASP A 166 14.12 -8.56 -2.96
CA ASP A 166 14.96 -9.32 -3.91
C ASP A 166 16.07 -8.46 -4.58
N ASN A 167 16.02 -7.13 -4.39
CA ASN A 167 16.89 -6.17 -5.06
C ASN A 167 18.09 -5.67 -4.23
N SER A 168 18.29 -6.09 -2.98
CA SER A 168 19.51 -5.70 -2.27
C SER A 168 20.69 -6.55 -2.75
N GLN A 169 21.62 -5.92 -3.49
CA GLN A 169 22.93 -6.46 -3.84
C GLN A 169 23.86 -6.70 -2.63
N ASP A 170 23.33 -6.61 -1.41
CA ASP A 170 24.04 -6.84 -0.17
C ASP A 170 23.96 -8.33 0.20
N LEU A 171 25.04 -9.05 -0.07
CA LEU A 171 25.24 -10.49 0.19
C LEU A 171 25.14 -10.91 1.68
N ASP A 172 24.81 -10.00 2.60
CA ASP A 172 24.80 -10.22 4.05
C ASP A 172 23.41 -10.11 4.71
N SER A 173 22.34 -9.74 3.98
CA SER A 173 20.97 -9.60 4.55
C SER A 173 20.06 -10.77 4.18
N SER A 174 20.40 -11.98 4.63
CA SER A 174 19.48 -13.13 4.59
C SER A 174 18.47 -13.14 5.76
N ALA A 175 18.44 -12.08 6.57
CA ALA A 175 17.50 -11.93 7.67
C ALA A 175 16.23 -11.21 7.19
N ASP A 176 15.05 -11.73 7.56
CA ASP A 176 13.74 -11.07 7.36
C ASP A 176 13.82 -9.60 7.83
N GLU A 177 13.94 -8.66 6.89
CA GLU A 177 13.97 -7.24 7.22
C GLU A 177 12.59 -6.85 7.79
N ARG A 178 12.58 -6.35 9.03
CA ARG A 178 11.37 -5.94 9.73
C ARG A 178 11.13 -4.44 9.55
N PHE A 179 9.90 -4.10 9.21
CA PHE A 179 9.43 -2.75 9.03
C PHE A 179 8.30 -2.45 9.99
N MET A 180 8.28 -1.22 10.49
CA MET A 180 7.13 -0.65 11.17
C MET A 180 6.35 0.20 10.16
N ILE A 181 5.10 -0.16 9.92
CA ILE A 181 4.18 0.68 9.15
C ILE A 181 3.46 1.60 10.14
N ASP A 182 3.80 2.87 10.15
CA ASP A 182 3.12 3.89 10.97
C ASP A 182 3.03 5.19 10.16
N LEU A 183 1.94 5.31 9.41
CA LEU A 183 1.73 6.47 8.55
C LEU A 183 1.42 7.75 9.34
N MET A 184 0.94 7.61 10.58
CA MET A 184 0.72 8.76 11.46
C MET A 184 2.07 9.37 11.84
N THR A 185 2.98 8.55 12.38
CA THR A 185 4.33 8.98 12.74
C THR A 185 5.13 9.44 11.52
N TYR A 186 5.04 8.72 10.38
CA TYR A 186 5.71 9.14 9.15
C TYR A 186 5.34 10.58 8.77
N ARG A 187 4.05 10.92 8.84
CA ARG A 187 3.57 12.26 8.49
C ARG A 187 4.04 13.30 9.48
N GLU A 188 3.90 13.05 10.79
CA GLU A 188 4.37 13.99 11.82
C GLU A 188 5.85 14.36 11.63
N LEU A 189 6.70 13.38 11.31
CA LEU A 189 8.14 13.59 11.11
C LEU A 189 8.50 14.31 9.79
N HIS A 190 7.69 14.16 8.73
CA HIS A 190 7.99 14.70 7.40
C HIS A 190 7.18 15.95 7.03
N GLU A 191 6.09 16.24 7.73
CA GLU A 191 5.35 17.49 7.60
C GLU A 191 6.16 18.67 8.16
N GLN A 192 6.87 18.47 9.28
CA GLN A 192 7.78 19.48 9.85
C GLN A 192 8.98 19.82 8.94
N GLN A 193 9.35 18.93 8.01
CA GLN A 193 10.41 19.21 7.03
C GLN A 193 9.94 20.09 5.86
N SER A 194 8.62 20.28 5.72
CA SER A 194 7.99 21.01 4.61
C SER A 194 7.63 22.47 4.97
N GLU A 195 8.10 22.97 6.12
CA GLU A 195 7.79 24.31 6.67
C GLU A 195 8.33 25.51 5.85
N GLY A 196 8.79 25.29 4.62
CA GLY A 196 9.08 26.38 3.68
C GLY A 196 7.85 26.97 2.98
N GLN A 197 6.74 26.24 2.91
CA GLN A 197 5.53 26.67 2.19
C GLN A 197 4.29 25.96 2.75
N LYS A 198 3.53 26.58 3.66
CA LYS A 198 2.07 26.40 3.74
C LYS A 198 1.42 27.48 4.59
N SER A 199 0.33 28.03 4.06
CA SER A 199 -0.58 29.01 4.66
C SER A 199 -1.34 28.43 5.87
N HIS A 200 -1.59 29.30 6.87
CA HIS A 200 -2.14 29.04 8.21
C HIS A 200 -3.59 28.50 8.30
N VAL A 201 -4.11 27.82 7.28
CA VAL A 201 -5.46 27.23 7.29
C VAL A 201 -5.33 25.73 7.57
N PRO A 202 -6.00 25.17 8.59
CA PRO A 202 -6.05 23.72 8.77
C PRO A 202 -6.65 23.09 7.51
N GLU A 203 -5.87 22.30 6.75
CA GLU A 203 -6.42 21.46 5.70
C GLU A 203 -7.39 20.48 6.39
N VAL A 204 -8.70 20.67 6.19
CA VAL A 204 -9.69 19.69 6.63
C VAL A 204 -9.42 18.41 5.84
N PHE A 205 -8.87 17.41 6.52
CA PHE A 205 -8.60 16.11 5.90
C PHE A 205 -9.91 15.51 5.43
N LYS A 206 -9.99 15.19 4.14
CA LYS A 206 -11.15 14.54 3.56
C LYS A 206 -11.19 13.10 4.07
N ASP A 207 -12.25 12.75 4.78
CA ASP A 207 -12.53 11.39 5.21
C ASP A 207 -13.82 10.91 4.52
N ASP A 208 -13.66 10.23 3.40
CA ASP A 208 -14.80 9.68 2.65
C ASP A 208 -15.28 8.33 3.22
N LEU A 209 -14.49 7.68 4.09
CA LEU A 209 -14.81 6.37 4.66
C LEU A 209 -15.48 6.48 6.04
N GLY A 210 -15.06 7.45 6.83
CA GLY A 210 -15.61 7.77 8.14
C GLY A 210 -14.91 7.04 9.29
N PRO A 211 -14.94 7.63 10.50
CA PRO A 211 -14.21 7.14 11.66
C PRO A 211 -14.77 5.85 12.25
N ASP A 212 -16.06 5.56 12.09
CA ASP A 212 -16.66 4.35 12.63
C ASP A 212 -16.23 3.11 11.84
N THR A 213 -16.20 3.21 10.51
CA THR A 213 -15.68 2.16 9.63
C THR A 213 -14.23 1.81 9.95
N MET A 214 -13.40 2.81 10.26
CA MET A 214 -11.98 2.62 10.60
C MET A 214 -11.74 1.77 11.86
N LYS A 215 -12.71 1.74 12.80
CA LYS A 215 -12.61 0.98 14.05
C LYS A 215 -12.85 -0.51 13.87
N HIS A 216 -13.52 -0.92 12.79
CA HIS A 216 -13.80 -2.33 12.54
C HIS A 216 -12.54 -3.08 12.09
N GLU A 217 -12.38 -4.33 12.54
CA GLU A 217 -11.28 -5.21 12.14
C GLU A 217 -11.36 -5.56 10.65
N ASP A 218 -12.57 -5.83 10.16
CA ASP A 218 -12.82 -6.18 8.77
C ASP A 218 -12.96 -4.93 7.88
N PRO A 219 -12.52 -5.01 6.61
CA PRO A 219 -12.74 -3.94 5.66
C PRO A 219 -14.25 -3.76 5.38
N PRO A 220 -14.67 -2.56 4.92
CA PRO A 220 -16.08 -2.20 4.79
C PRO A 220 -16.88 -3.10 3.86
N ASP A 221 -16.27 -3.54 2.75
CA ASP A 221 -16.87 -4.47 1.81
C ASP A 221 -15.80 -5.26 1.02
N GLU A 222 -16.20 -6.33 0.35
CA GLU A 222 -15.31 -7.19 -0.45
C GLU A 222 -14.72 -6.48 -1.67
N LYS A 223 -15.37 -5.44 -2.20
CA LYS A 223 -14.88 -4.67 -3.36
C LYS A 223 -13.82 -3.65 -2.96
N PHE A 224 -13.90 -3.12 -1.75
CA PHE A 224 -13.01 -2.10 -1.20
C PHE A 224 -11.54 -2.52 -1.24
N ILE A 225 -11.25 -3.76 -0.86
CA ILE A 225 -9.88 -4.31 -0.82
C ILE A 225 -9.17 -4.27 -2.18
N TYR A 226 -9.90 -4.41 -3.29
CA TYR A 226 -9.32 -4.35 -4.64
C TYR A 226 -8.91 -2.94 -5.05
N LEU A 227 -9.37 -1.91 -4.34
CA LEU A 227 -9.16 -0.50 -4.67
C LEU A 227 -8.03 0.16 -3.86
N LEU A 228 -7.32 -0.63 -3.04
CA LEU A 228 -6.27 -0.17 -2.15
C LEU A 228 -4.91 -0.06 -2.84
N LEU A 229 -4.04 0.79 -2.27
CA LEU A 229 -2.76 1.13 -2.87
C LEU A 229 -1.79 -0.05 -2.89
N SER A 230 -0.93 -0.08 -3.91
CA SER A 230 0.16 -1.05 -4.09
C SER A 230 1.38 -0.76 -3.23
N SER A 231 1.55 0.48 -2.79
CA SER A 231 2.72 0.96 -2.04
C SER A 231 2.31 1.65 -0.75
N ILE A 232 3.12 1.49 0.29
CA ILE A 232 2.97 2.16 1.58
C ILE A 232 4.36 2.48 2.17
N LYS A 233 4.45 3.56 2.95
CA LYS A 233 5.69 3.91 3.67
C LYS A 233 5.88 3.01 4.88
N GLY A 234 7.07 2.45 5.03
CA GLY A 234 7.47 1.70 6.20
C GLY A 234 8.86 2.10 6.69
N PHE A 235 9.04 2.10 8.00
CA PHE A 235 10.32 2.37 8.64
C PHE A 235 11.09 1.07 8.83
N ASN A 236 12.23 0.96 8.16
CA ASN A 236 13.13 -0.18 8.31
C ASN A 236 13.83 -0.11 9.67
N LEU A 237 13.57 -1.06 10.57
CA LEU A 237 14.07 -1.02 11.94
C LEU A 237 15.59 -1.28 12.04
N GLN A 238 16.15 -1.96 11.04
CA GLN A 238 17.58 -2.27 10.99
C GLN A 238 18.37 -1.13 10.34
N ARG A 239 17.90 -0.63 9.20
CA ARG A 239 18.52 0.46 8.42
C ARG A 239 18.15 1.86 8.92
N LYS A 240 17.17 1.96 9.83
CA LYS A 240 16.71 3.21 10.48
C LYS A 240 16.30 4.29 9.50
N ARG A 241 15.59 3.89 8.45
CA ARG A 241 15.12 4.80 7.40
C ARG A 241 13.74 4.41 6.90
N TRP A 242 12.99 5.42 6.48
CA TRP A 242 11.74 5.22 5.76
C TRP A 242 11.99 4.76 4.33
N ALA A 243 11.20 3.81 3.85
CA ALA A 243 11.24 3.29 2.48
C ALA A 243 9.82 3.13 1.93
N ASP A 244 9.69 3.23 0.61
CA ASP A 244 8.47 2.80 -0.10
C ASP A 244 8.49 1.29 -0.21
N LEU A 245 7.43 0.65 0.28
CA LEU A 245 7.30 -0.80 0.30
C LEU A 245 6.14 -1.23 -0.58
N GLN A 246 6.40 -2.23 -1.43
CA GLN A 246 5.37 -2.90 -2.21
C GLN A 246 4.55 -3.81 -1.28
N VAL A 247 3.27 -3.50 -1.12
CA VAL A 247 2.36 -4.22 -0.22
C VAL A 247 2.22 -5.69 -0.60
N ASP A 248 2.33 -6.00 -1.90
CA ASP A 248 2.36 -7.38 -2.40
C ASP A 248 3.50 -8.23 -1.83
N LYS A 249 4.63 -7.60 -1.49
CA LYS A 249 5.83 -8.27 -0.96
C LYS A 249 5.86 -8.33 0.57
N MET A 250 4.86 -7.75 1.24
CA MET A 250 4.75 -7.77 2.69
C MET A 250 4.14 -9.07 3.20
N ASN A 251 4.62 -9.51 4.35
CA ASN A 251 4.04 -10.59 5.11
C ASN A 251 3.99 -10.21 6.59
N ASP A 252 3.10 -10.86 7.34
CA ASP A 252 3.10 -10.74 8.80
C ASP A 252 4.44 -11.27 9.36
N VAL A 253 4.97 -10.61 10.39
CA VAL A 253 6.24 -11.02 11.00
C VAL A 253 6.11 -12.42 11.61
N VAL A 254 7.04 -13.30 11.27
CA VAL A 254 7.16 -14.62 11.89
C VAL A 254 8.01 -14.51 13.15
N TRP A 255 7.37 -14.56 14.32
CA TRP A 255 8.02 -14.44 15.62
C TRP A 255 8.59 -15.78 16.12
N ASN A 256 9.88 -15.81 16.43
CA ASN A 256 10.56 -16.97 16.97
C ASN A 256 10.51 -17.00 18.50
N LYS A 257 9.34 -17.31 19.06
CA LYS A 257 9.14 -17.46 20.51
C LYS A 257 10.01 -18.55 21.17
N LYS A 258 10.67 -19.41 20.38
CA LYS A 258 11.61 -20.42 20.88
C LYS A 258 13.03 -19.88 21.09
N ALA A 259 13.38 -18.74 20.47
CA ALA A 259 14.71 -18.13 20.57
C ALA A 259 15.15 -17.90 22.03
N PHE A 260 14.25 -17.36 22.86
CA PHE A 260 14.54 -17.14 24.29
C PHE A 260 14.79 -18.44 25.04
N LYS A 261 14.06 -19.51 24.71
CA LYS A 261 14.22 -20.82 25.36
C LYS A 261 15.59 -21.42 25.06
N SER A 262 16.12 -21.23 23.85
CA SER A 262 17.44 -21.71 23.44
C SER A 262 18.63 -20.93 24.02
N LEU A 263 18.42 -19.76 24.63
CA LEU A 263 19.52 -19.02 25.26
C LEU A 263 20.16 -19.83 26.39
N VAL A 264 21.48 -19.78 26.53
CA VAL A 264 22.20 -20.40 27.64
C VAL A 264 22.22 -19.40 28.82
N LEU A 265 21.13 -19.38 29.58
CA LEU A 265 20.97 -18.59 30.81
C LEU A 265 20.52 -19.50 31.95
N GLU A 266 20.88 -19.15 33.18
CA GLU A 266 20.38 -19.84 34.37
C GLU A 266 18.85 -19.85 34.41
N HIS A 267 18.26 -20.97 34.83
CA HIS A 267 16.81 -21.16 34.84
C HIS A 267 16.08 -20.05 35.60
N LYS A 268 16.59 -19.69 36.79
CA LYS A 268 16.03 -18.62 37.63
C LYS A 268 16.00 -17.26 36.91
N THR A 269 17.02 -16.95 36.13
CA THR A 269 17.11 -15.71 35.35
C THR A 269 16.11 -15.71 34.20
N LYS A 270 15.94 -16.85 33.52
CA LYS A 270 14.91 -16.98 32.47
C LYS A 270 13.50 -16.79 33.04
N ASP A 271 13.21 -17.44 34.17
CA ASP A 271 11.92 -17.33 34.86
C ASP A 271 11.62 -15.89 35.26
N LEU A 272 12.62 -15.18 35.81
CA LEU A 272 12.48 -13.78 36.19
C LEU A 272 12.18 -12.89 34.98
N ILE A 273 12.94 -13.01 33.90
CA ILE A 273 12.73 -12.21 32.68
C ILE A 273 11.33 -12.50 32.11
N GLN A 274 10.93 -13.76 32.03
CA GLN A 274 9.61 -14.14 31.51
C GLN A 274 8.47 -13.60 32.39
N ALA A 275 8.62 -13.63 33.72
CA ALA A 275 7.65 -13.07 34.65
C ALA A 275 7.54 -11.55 34.50
N LEU A 276 8.66 -10.84 34.32
CA LEU A 276 8.68 -9.39 34.09
C LEU A 276 7.97 -9.01 32.79
N ILE A 277 8.26 -9.72 31.70
CA ILE A 277 7.61 -9.49 30.39
C ILE A 277 6.11 -9.78 30.47
N SER A 278 5.72 -10.88 31.11
CA SER A 278 4.30 -11.25 31.27
C SER A 278 3.54 -10.18 32.05
N LYS A 279 4.11 -9.72 33.17
CA LYS A 279 3.54 -8.63 33.97
C LYS A 279 3.42 -7.33 33.16
N GLN A 280 4.41 -7.02 32.32
CA GLN A 280 4.36 -5.84 31.45
C GLN A 280 3.21 -5.95 30.44
N LEU A 281 3.08 -7.08 29.75
CA LEU A 281 2.00 -7.34 28.78
C LEU A 281 0.61 -7.27 29.43
N ASP A 282 0.47 -7.75 30.67
CA ASP A 282 -0.79 -7.65 31.41
C ASP A 282 -1.10 -6.20 31.81
N SER A 283 -0.08 -5.42 32.20
CA SER A 283 -0.25 -3.99 32.51
C SER A 283 -0.62 -3.15 31.28
N GLU A 284 -0.11 -3.49 30.09
CA GLU A 284 -0.49 -2.85 28.82
C GLU A 284 -1.95 -3.11 28.43
N LYS A 285 -2.50 -4.26 28.83
CA LYS A 285 -3.92 -4.61 28.60
C LYS A 285 -4.87 -3.98 29.63
N SER A 286 -4.35 -3.63 30.82
CA SER A 286 -5.15 -3.02 31.87
C SER A 286 -5.53 -1.58 31.50
N THR A 287 -6.81 -1.24 31.61
CA THR A 287 -7.42 0.04 31.20
C THR A 287 -7.05 1.22 32.12
N ASP A 288 -5.88 1.20 32.74
CA ASP A 288 -5.50 2.24 33.69
C ASP A 288 -5.45 3.60 32.98
N LEU A 289 -6.19 4.55 33.54
CA LEU A 289 -6.72 5.78 32.94
C LEU A 289 -5.67 6.81 32.46
N ILE A 290 -4.40 6.44 32.37
CA ILE A 290 -3.31 7.29 31.89
C ILE A 290 -2.40 6.46 30.98
N HIS A 291 -2.58 6.61 29.67
CA HIS A 291 -1.67 6.08 28.66
C HIS A 291 -0.26 6.65 28.91
N GLY A 292 0.74 5.80 29.18
CA GLY A 292 2.15 6.18 29.28
C GLY A 292 2.75 6.40 30.68
N LYS A 293 2.04 6.14 31.78
CA LYS A 293 2.61 6.28 33.14
C LYS A 293 2.95 4.91 33.77
N GLY A 294 4.25 4.62 33.95
CA GLY A 294 4.72 3.56 34.85
C GLY A 294 4.90 2.13 34.27
N ASN A 295 4.63 1.90 32.99
CA ASN A 295 4.66 0.55 32.37
C ASN A 295 5.97 0.21 31.62
N GLY A 296 7.04 0.97 31.85
CA GLY A 296 8.34 0.72 31.23
C GLY A 296 9.12 -0.38 31.95
N LEU A 297 9.55 -1.42 31.21
CA LEU A 297 10.51 -2.41 31.68
C LEU A 297 11.90 -2.05 31.17
N ILE A 298 12.85 -1.83 32.08
CA ILE A 298 14.26 -1.62 31.75
C ILE A 298 15.04 -2.85 32.22
N LEU A 299 15.71 -3.52 31.28
CA LEU A 299 16.60 -4.65 31.56
C LEU A 299 18.05 -4.25 31.26
N LEU A 300 18.91 -4.29 32.29
CA LEU A 300 20.34 -4.06 32.13
C LEU A 300 21.08 -5.40 32.04
N LEU A 301 21.65 -5.71 30.87
CA LEU A 301 22.44 -6.91 30.64
C LEU A 301 23.93 -6.63 30.87
N HIS A 302 24.42 -6.89 32.09
CA HIS A 302 25.83 -6.75 32.43
C HIS A 302 26.57 -8.09 32.32
N ALA A 303 27.50 -8.19 31.37
CA ALA A 303 28.34 -9.38 31.17
C ALA A 303 29.61 -9.05 30.37
N GLY A 304 30.62 -9.93 30.39
CA GLY A 304 31.86 -9.78 29.60
C GLY A 304 31.62 -9.77 28.09
N LEU A 305 32.61 -9.34 27.28
CA LEU A 305 32.50 -9.35 25.81
C LEU A 305 32.22 -10.79 25.29
N GLY A 306 31.44 -10.92 24.22
CA GLY A 306 31.14 -12.22 23.60
C GLY A 306 30.10 -13.11 24.32
N THR A 307 29.53 -12.67 25.44
CA THR A 307 28.54 -13.45 26.23
C THR A 307 27.11 -13.43 25.69
N GLY A 308 26.90 -12.99 24.45
CA GLY A 308 25.56 -13.03 23.83
C GLY A 308 24.55 -12.00 24.36
N LYS A 309 25.00 -10.83 24.84
CA LYS A 309 24.10 -9.75 25.30
C LYS A 309 23.10 -9.32 24.22
N THR A 310 23.58 -9.05 23.01
CA THR A 310 22.73 -8.66 21.88
C THR A 310 21.75 -9.78 21.53
N LEU A 311 22.24 -11.01 21.44
CA LEU A 311 21.41 -12.19 21.18
C LEU A 311 20.32 -12.39 22.25
N THR A 312 20.64 -12.08 23.50
CA THR A 312 19.67 -12.12 24.61
C THR A 312 18.58 -11.07 24.41
N ALA A 313 18.94 -9.83 24.07
CA ALA A 313 17.97 -8.77 23.80
C ALA A 313 17.05 -9.11 22.60
N GLU A 314 17.62 -9.63 21.51
CA GLU A 314 16.85 -10.06 20.33
C GLU A 314 15.87 -11.17 20.69
N SER A 315 16.35 -12.20 21.39
CA SER A 315 15.52 -13.34 21.78
C SER A 315 14.40 -12.94 22.76
N VAL A 316 14.66 -11.96 23.62
CA VAL A 316 13.65 -11.39 24.53
C VAL A 316 12.57 -10.64 23.76
N ALA A 317 12.95 -9.89 22.71
CA ALA A 317 12.04 -9.10 21.88
C ALA A 317 11.01 -9.97 21.12
N GLU A 318 11.36 -11.23 20.82
CA GLU A 318 10.45 -12.21 20.20
C GLU A 318 9.27 -12.62 21.09
N ILE A 319 9.38 -12.52 22.42
CA ILE A 319 8.31 -12.93 23.35
C ILE A 319 7.09 -12.00 23.27
N PRO A 320 7.24 -10.67 23.42
CA PRO A 320 6.12 -9.73 23.33
C PRO A 320 5.73 -9.38 21.89
N GLU A 321 6.34 -9.99 20.87
CA GLU A 321 6.11 -9.65 19.46
C GLU A 321 6.42 -8.18 19.14
N LYS A 322 7.49 -7.66 19.75
CA LYS A 322 7.99 -6.30 19.54
C LYS A 322 9.37 -6.38 18.91
N PRO A 323 9.61 -5.79 17.73
CA PRO A 323 10.88 -5.95 17.06
C PRO A 323 11.97 -5.12 17.76
N LEU A 324 13.22 -5.61 17.74
CA LEU A 324 14.34 -4.92 18.38
C LEU A 324 14.78 -3.71 17.55
N TYR A 325 14.63 -2.51 18.11
CA TYR A 325 15.25 -1.29 17.59
C TYR A 325 16.63 -1.10 18.25
N ARG A 326 17.70 -1.24 17.46
CA ARG A 326 19.08 -1.14 17.97
C ARG A 326 19.57 0.30 17.92
N VAL A 327 19.93 0.87 19.07
CA VAL A 327 20.57 2.19 19.16
C VAL A 327 22.01 2.02 19.64
N THR A 328 22.95 2.66 18.95
CA THR A 328 24.38 2.67 19.23
C THR A 328 24.83 4.11 19.48
N CYS A 329 26.00 4.29 20.09
CA CYS A 329 26.55 5.63 20.31
C CYS A 329 26.77 6.43 19.00
N GLY A 330 26.89 5.76 17.85
CA GLY A 330 27.01 6.43 16.56
C GLY A 330 25.70 7.00 16.02
N ASP A 331 24.55 6.51 16.50
CA ASP A 331 23.23 7.03 16.11
C ASP A 331 22.86 8.30 16.88
N ILE A 332 23.43 8.43 18.09
CA ILE A 332 23.30 9.60 18.94
C ILE A 332 24.37 10.58 18.46
N GLY A 333 24.10 11.27 17.36
CA GLY A 333 25.01 12.24 16.77
C GLY A 333 25.52 13.27 17.79
N THR A 334 26.68 13.86 17.53
CA THR A 334 27.28 14.90 18.39
C THR A 334 26.63 16.28 18.22
N GLU A 335 25.73 16.43 17.24
CA GLU A 335 25.01 17.67 16.94
C GLU A 335 23.52 17.52 17.31
N PRO A 336 22.94 18.42 18.12
CA PRO A 336 21.57 18.31 18.62
C PRO A 336 20.51 18.24 17.49
N GLU A 337 20.76 18.89 16.35
CA GLU A 337 19.87 18.85 15.17
C GLU A 337 19.83 17.51 14.43
N GLN A 338 20.75 16.59 14.69
CA GLN A 338 20.73 15.23 14.10
C GLN A 338 20.10 14.20 15.04
N SER A 339 20.10 14.45 16.34
CA SER A 339 19.54 13.53 17.33
C SER A 339 18.02 13.38 17.24
N SER A 340 17.31 14.42 16.78
CA SER A 340 15.85 14.39 16.57
C SER A 340 15.43 13.79 15.22
N ARG A 341 16.38 13.42 14.34
CA ARG A 341 16.07 12.88 13.00
C ARG A 341 15.92 11.36 12.97
N VAL A 342 16.23 10.69 14.09
CA VAL A 342 16.33 9.23 14.21
C VAL A 342 15.13 8.62 14.94
N LEU A 343 14.25 9.45 15.50
CA LEU A 343 13.06 9.02 16.24
C LEU A 343 11.79 9.61 15.64
#